data_AF-A0A0A1GYH9-F1
#
_entry.id   AF-A0A0A1GYH9-F1
#
_cell.length_a   1.000
_cell.length_b   1.000
_cell.length_c   1.000
_cell.angle_alpha   90.00
_cell.angle_beta   90.00
_cell.angle_gamma   90.00
#
_symmetry.space_group_name_H-M   'P 1'
#
loop_
_entity.id
_entity.type
_entity.pdbx_description
1 polymer ?
#
loop_
_entity_poly.entity_id
_entity_poly.type
_entity_poly.pdbx_seq_one_letter_code
_entity_poly.pdbx_strand_id
1 'polypeptide(L)'
;MSKPVKIDLMINGELKHFEDDFVPFSKHIEMLEMNEKVSEGETSQVDWFKQKAAFVASLFRDPEVTGKSVINGLSAATADDDMETVIAEMLGIDPNEVAEIPTA
;
A
#
# COMPACT_ATOMS: atom_id res chain seq x y z
N MET A 1 -7.70 15.06 13.01
CA MET A 1 -7.93 14.81 11.56
C MET A 1 -7.02 13.66 11.20
N SER A 2 -7.51 12.63 10.49
CA SER A 2 -6.66 11.58 9.91
C SER A 2 -5.68 12.20 8.92
N LYS A 3 -4.46 11.68 8.82
CA LYS A 3 -3.57 12.00 7.69
C LYS A 3 -4.15 11.31 6.45
N PRO A 4 -4.30 12.01 5.31
CA PRO A 4 -4.78 11.37 4.10
C PRO A 4 -3.73 10.39 3.57
N VAL A 5 -4.19 9.32 2.92
CA VAL A 5 -3.33 8.39 2.18
C VAL A 5 -3.30 8.81 0.72
N LYS A 6 -2.13 8.72 0.07
CA LYS A 6 -1.95 9.17 -1.32
C LYS A 6 -1.24 8.12 -2.15
N ILE A 7 -1.59 8.03 -3.43
CA ILE A 7 -0.87 7.19 -4.40
C ILE A 7 -0.93 7.77 -5.81
N ASP A 8 0.19 7.66 -6.51
CA ASP A 8 0.33 8.05 -7.90
C ASP A 8 0.43 6.79 -8.77
N LEU A 9 -0.46 6.67 -9.76
CA LEU A 9 -0.53 5.49 -10.63
C LEU A 9 -0.54 5.90 -12.10
N MET A 10 0.26 5.21 -12.91
CA MET A 10 0.20 5.29 -14.36
C MET A 10 -1.00 4.47 -14.88
N ILE A 11 -2.06 5.13 -15.33
CA ILE A 11 -3.26 4.48 -15.85
C ILE A 11 -3.47 4.92 -17.29
N ASN A 12 -3.49 3.97 -18.23
CA ASN A 12 -3.65 4.22 -19.67
C ASN A 12 -2.60 5.20 -20.26
N GLY A 13 -1.40 5.23 -19.69
CA GLY A 13 -0.32 6.12 -20.13
C GLY A 13 -0.38 7.54 -19.56
N GLU A 14 -1.31 7.82 -18.65
CA GLU A 14 -1.41 9.08 -17.92
C GLU A 14 -1.13 8.86 -16.44
N LEU A 15 -0.34 9.75 -15.83
CA LEU A 15 -0.13 9.76 -14.39
C LEU A 15 -1.39 10.31 -13.72
N LYS A 16 -2.00 9.50 -12.86
CA LYS A 16 -3.17 9.88 -12.06
C LYS A 16 -2.80 9.91 -10.58
N HIS A 17 -3.34 10.90 -9.88
CA HIS A 17 -3.13 11.12 -8.45
C HIS A 17 -4.41 10.76 -7.69
N PHE A 18 -4.29 9.90 -6.69
CA PHE A 18 -5.41 9.48 -5.83
C PHE A 18 -5.13 9.85 -4.38
N GLU A 19 -6.16 10.33 -3.69
CA GLU A 19 -6.10 10.70 -2.28
C GLU A 19 -7.38 10.27 -1.57
N ASP A 20 -7.24 9.73 -0.37
CA ASP A 20 -8.36 9.42 0.50
C ASP A 20 -8.10 9.97 1.92
N ASP A 21 -9.08 10.70 2.47
CA ASP A 21 -8.98 11.39 3.75
C ASP A 21 -9.37 10.52 4.95
N PHE A 22 -10.00 9.37 4.70
CA PHE A 22 -10.53 8.53 5.76
C PHE A 22 -10.30 7.04 5.48
N VAL A 23 -9.39 6.46 6.25
CA VAL A 23 -9.19 5.01 6.32
C VAL A 23 -9.79 4.48 7.62
N PRO A 24 -10.74 3.52 7.58
CA PRO A 24 -11.32 2.95 8.79
C PRO A 24 -10.32 2.07 9.54
N PHE A 25 -10.43 2.01 10.87
CA PHE A 25 -9.56 1.18 11.72
C PHE A 25 -9.59 -0.32 11.37
N SER A 26 -10.65 -0.80 10.70
CA SER A 26 -10.69 -2.17 10.17
C SER A 26 -9.51 -2.49 9.22
N LYS A 27 -8.98 -1.48 8.51
CA LYS A 27 -7.80 -1.66 7.64
C LYS A 27 -6.52 -1.86 8.43
N HIS A 28 -6.43 -1.28 9.62
CA HIS A 28 -5.32 -1.56 10.53
C HIS A 28 -5.36 -3.03 10.99
N ILE A 29 -6.54 -3.53 11.35
CA ILE A 29 -6.73 -4.94 11.74
C ILE A 29 -6.35 -5.87 10.59
N GLU A 30 -6.84 -5.60 9.37
CA GLU A 30 -6.52 -6.38 8.17
C GLU A 30 -5.01 -6.44 7.89
N MET A 31 -4.28 -5.33 8.09
CA MET A 31 -2.82 -5.30 7.96
C MET A 31 -2.13 -6.19 9.01
N LEU A 32 -2.61 -6.21 10.26
CA LEU A 32 -2.06 -7.08 11.31
C LEU A 32 -2.25 -8.56 10.95
N GLU A 33 -3.44 -8.94 10.48
CA GLU A 33 -3.74 -10.30 10.03
C GLU A 33 -2.87 -10.72 8.83
N MET A 34 -2.59 -9.79 7.91
CA MET A 34 -1.70 -10.04 6.77
C MET A 34 -0.26 -10.29 7.24
N ASN A 35 0.26 -9.48 8.16
CA ASN A 35 1.61 -9.64 8.70
C ASN A 35 1.78 -10.96 9.46
N GLU A 36 0.77 -11.38 10.21
CA GLU A 36 0.76 -12.68 10.92
C GLU A 36 0.95 -13.84 9.94
N LYS A 37 0.14 -13.90 8.86
CA LYS A 37 0.25 -14.94 7.82
C LYS A 37 1.61 -14.99 7.12
N VAL A 38 2.24 -13.83 6.91
CA VAL A 38 3.59 -13.77 6.34
C VAL A 38 4.62 -14.34 7.32
N SER A 39 4.52 -13.98 8.60
CA SER A 39 5.43 -14.45 9.65
C SER A 39 5.37 -15.96 9.86
N GLU A 40 4.21 -16.57 9.64
CA GLU A 40 3.98 -18.02 9.72
C GLU A 40 4.49 -18.77 8.48
N GLY A 41 4.96 -18.06 7.45
CA GLY A 41 5.49 -18.65 6.22
C GLY A 41 4.41 -19.16 5.27
N GLU A 42 3.16 -18.75 5.44
CA GLU A 42 2.02 -19.20 4.63
C GLU A 42 1.92 -18.51 3.27
N THR A 43 2.77 -17.52 2.99
CA THR A 43 2.68 -16.66 1.81
C THR A 43 3.99 -16.64 1.01
N SER A 44 3.89 -16.91 -0.31
CA SER A 44 5.01 -16.77 -1.23
C SER A 44 5.34 -15.28 -1.47
N GLN A 45 6.57 -14.96 -1.86
CA GLN A 45 6.96 -13.57 -2.16
C GLN A 45 6.09 -12.94 -3.26
N VAL A 46 5.71 -13.71 -4.28
CA VAL A 46 4.83 -13.22 -5.37
C VAL A 46 3.42 -12.94 -4.84
N ASP A 47 2.89 -13.81 -4.00
CA ASP A 47 1.56 -13.64 -3.43
C ASP A 47 1.54 -12.50 -2.42
N TRP A 48 2.64 -12.28 -1.69
CA TRP A 48 2.82 -11.12 -0.81
C TRP A 48 2.67 -9.81 -1.57
N PHE A 49 3.38 -9.63 -2.68
CA PHE A 49 3.26 -8.40 -3.50
C PHE A 49 1.85 -8.20 -4.04
N LYS A 50 1.16 -9.26 -4.47
CA LYS A 50 -0.23 -9.16 -4.94
C LYS A 50 -1.18 -8.79 -3.81
N GLN A 51 -1.01 -9.37 -2.63
CA GLN A 51 -1.82 -9.07 -1.45
C GLN A 51 -1.58 -7.62 -0.99
N LYS A 52 -0.32 -7.17 -0.94
CA LYS A 52 0.05 -5.79 -0.60
C LYS A 52 -0.59 -4.79 -1.57
N ALA A 53 -0.51 -5.05 -2.88
CA ALA A 53 -1.16 -4.20 -3.89
C ALA A 53 -2.69 -4.17 -3.76
N ALA A 54 -3.32 -5.31 -3.45
CA ALA A 54 -4.75 -5.38 -3.21
C ALA A 54 -5.16 -4.63 -1.93
N PHE A 55 -4.35 -4.74 -0.87
CA PHE A 55 -4.54 -4.02 0.37
C PHE A 55 -4.44 -2.51 0.16
N VAL A 56 -3.37 -2.03 -0.47
CA VAL A 56 -3.17 -0.61 -0.81
C VAL A 56 -4.36 -0.09 -1.60
N ALA A 57 -4.81 -0.81 -2.62
CA ALA A 57 -5.98 -0.41 -3.40
C ALA A 57 -7.25 -0.28 -2.54
N SER A 58 -7.42 -1.17 -1.57
CA SER A 58 -8.59 -1.16 -0.68
C SER A 58 -8.62 0.00 0.32
N LEU A 59 -7.53 0.76 0.46
CA LEU A 59 -7.48 1.98 1.27
C LEU A 59 -8.19 3.16 0.59
N PHE A 60 -8.37 3.10 -0.74
CA PHE A 60 -8.98 4.16 -1.53
C PHE A 60 -10.43 3.80 -1.86
N ARG A 61 -11.33 4.78 -1.73
CA ARG A 61 -12.74 4.64 -2.15
C ARG A 61 -12.93 4.76 -3.66
N ASP A 62 -11.92 5.27 -4.39
CA ASP A 62 -11.99 5.46 -5.83
C ASP A 62 -11.96 4.10 -6.56
N PRO A 63 -12.97 3.77 -7.38
CA PRO A 63 -13.06 2.48 -8.07
C PRO A 63 -12.00 2.25 -9.15
N GLU A 64 -11.29 3.30 -9.61
CA GLU A 64 -10.14 3.14 -10.51
C GLU A 64 -8.93 2.53 -9.78
N VAL A 65 -8.81 2.75 -8.47
CA VAL A 65 -7.72 2.22 -7.64
C VAL A 65 -8.03 0.77 -7.27
N THR A 66 -7.63 -0.13 -8.17
CA THR A 66 -7.71 -1.58 -8.00
C THR A 66 -6.34 -2.20 -7.78
N GLY A 67 -6.26 -3.38 -7.19
CA GLY A 67 -4.97 -4.09 -7.05
C GLY A 67 -4.26 -4.29 -8.40
N LYS A 68 -5.01 -4.44 -9.49
CA LYS A 68 -4.46 -4.48 -10.86
C LYS A 68 -3.88 -3.13 -11.29
N SER A 69 -4.57 -2.02 -11.02
CA SER A 69 -4.05 -0.68 -11.33
C SER A 69 -2.80 -0.35 -10.53
N VAL A 70 -2.72 -0.79 -9.26
CA VAL A 70 -1.51 -0.63 -8.43
C VAL A 70 -0.34 -1.42 -9.04
N ILE A 71 -0.53 -2.69 -9.34
CA ILE A 71 0.52 -3.55 -9.93
C ILE A 71 1.04 -3.01 -11.27
N ASN A 72 0.16 -2.50 -12.14
CA ASN A 72 0.55 -2.05 -13.47
C ASN A 72 0.90 -0.55 -13.54
N GLY A 73 0.48 0.23 -12.54
CA GLY A 73 0.60 1.67 -12.51
C GLY A 73 1.82 2.18 -11.75
N LEU A 74 2.38 1.37 -10.84
CA LEU A 74 3.62 1.68 -10.16
C LEU A 74 4.86 1.33 -11.00
N SER A 75 5.94 2.08 -10.80
CA SER A 75 7.24 1.78 -11.40
C SER A 75 7.84 0.54 -10.72
N ALA A 76 8.28 -0.45 -11.50
CA ALA A 76 8.91 -1.65 -10.94
C ALA A 76 10.16 -1.36 -10.07
N ALA A 77 10.80 -0.20 -10.26
CA ALA A 77 11.96 0.21 -9.49
C ALA A 77 11.62 0.73 -8.08
N THR A 78 10.39 1.24 -7.88
CA THR A 78 9.97 1.90 -6.62
C THR A 78 8.68 1.30 -6.04
N ALA A 79 8.08 0.31 -6.70
CA ALA A 79 6.74 -0.18 -6.37
C ALA A 79 6.61 -0.65 -4.90
N ASP A 80 7.64 -1.27 -4.34
CA ASP A 80 7.61 -1.71 -2.95
C ASP A 80 7.61 -0.51 -2.00
N ASP A 81 8.56 0.41 -2.16
CA ASP A 81 8.68 1.65 -1.38
C ASP A 81 7.42 2.51 -1.47
N ASP A 82 6.85 2.63 -2.68
CA ASP A 82 5.63 3.40 -2.93
C ASP A 82 4.46 2.78 -2.15
N MET A 83 4.29 1.45 -2.19
CA MET A 83 3.26 0.75 -1.40
C MET A 83 3.49 0.86 0.10
N GLU A 84 4.75 0.78 0.57
CA GLU A 84 5.08 0.95 1.99
C GLU A 84 4.79 2.34 2.50
N THR A 85 5.06 3.36 1.68
CA THR A 85 4.75 4.75 2.00
C THR A 85 3.26 4.92 2.26
N VAL A 86 2.38 4.40 1.40
CA VAL A 86 0.92 4.47 1.61
C VAL A 86 0.51 3.77 2.92
N ILE A 87 1.11 2.62 3.21
CA ILE A 87 0.83 1.87 4.43
C ILE A 87 1.31 2.63 5.67
N ALA A 88 2.48 3.26 5.61
CA ALA A 88 3.02 4.08 6.70
C ALA A 88 2.13 5.31 6.96
N GLU A 89 1.67 5.98 5.90
CA GLU A 89 0.72 7.09 5.99
C GLU A 89 -0.58 6.67 6.69
N MET A 90 -1.11 5.49 6.33
CA MET A 90 -2.30 4.88 6.95
C MET A 90 -2.09 4.63 8.45
N LEU A 91 -0.91 4.16 8.84
CA LEU A 91 -0.53 3.95 10.23
C LEU A 91 -0.19 5.25 10.98
N GLY A 92 -0.15 6.38 10.28
CA GLY A 92 0.23 7.69 10.81
C GLY A 92 1.73 7.83 11.09
N ILE A 93 2.53 6.83 10.69
CA ILE A 93 3.99 6.82 10.80
C ILE A 93 4.55 7.82 9.78
N ASP A 94 5.58 8.58 10.16
CA ASP A 94 6.25 9.46 9.21
C ASP A 94 7.02 8.61 8.19
N PRO A 95 6.80 8.77 6.88
CA PRO A 95 7.55 8.03 5.87
C PRO A 95 9.08 8.17 6.01
N ASN A 96 9.55 9.28 6.58
CA ASN A 96 10.98 9.50 6.86
C ASN A 96 11.51 8.64 8.02
N GLU A 97 10.64 8.10 8.89
CA GLU A 97 11.01 7.14 9.93
C GLU A 97 11.07 5.70 9.40
N VAL A 98 10.40 5.40 8.28
CA VAL A 98 10.42 4.07 7.63
C VAL A 98 11.78 3.79 6.98
N ALA A 99 12.43 4.83 6.44
CA ALA A 99 13.75 4.75 5.82
C ALA A 99 14.89 4.38 6.80
N GLU A 100 14.65 4.39 8.11
CA GLU A 100 15.65 4.05 9.13
C GLU A 100 15.58 2.60 9.63
N ILE A 101 14.65 1.76 9.13
CA ILE A 101 14.65 0.33 9.47
C ILE A 101 15.74 -0.36 8.63
N PRO A 102 16.82 -0.90 9.24
CA PRO A 102 17.84 -1.61 8.49
C PRO A 102 17.19 -2.87 7.92
N THR A 103 17.19 -2.99 6.59
CA THR A 103 16.97 -4.26 5.92
C THR A 103 18.09 -5.21 6.36
N ALA A 104 17.74 -6.13 7.26
CA ALA A 104 18.62 -7.21 7.72
C ALA A 104 18.69 -8.34 6.69
#